data_AF-A0A536DS49-F1
#
_entry.id   AF-A0A536DS49-F1
#
_cell.length_a   1.000
_cell.length_b   1.000
_cell.length_c   1.000
_cell.angle_alpha   90.00
_cell.angle_beta   90.00
_cell.angle_gamma   90.00
#
_symmetry.space_group_name_H-M   'P 1'
#
loop_
_entity.id
_entity.type
_entity.pdbx_description
1 polymer ?
#
loop_
_entity_poly.entity_id
_entity_poly.type
_entity_poly.pdbx_seq_one_letter_code
_entity_poly.pdbx_strand_id
1 'polypeptide(L)'
;MNTEHRRMSRHQRVEVGSVFLVLVLVLAGLVMLPATAAGQTTNLTPTPTMTTTTATTPALALSTSSGLAGSNITANGSGFKPAETVDVTFNGQSIGKPTVNDGGTFSLSFTVPNVPPGQYVVGAKGQTSGITAANTFTVNEGGATLAFDPPQAAPGTSLTVKVTGMRPGETVQLSFNGPVVGTGTADTSGNATVTFSVPNLTPGQYGVTATGQTSNTEVNATYTIIAGPTPVPAAAAPTATPAPAAAPAPAPVAPPMVHDDRYFSQTGYRIDNDDVWTFFQQYGGLSTFGYPVSRGMGFLGCPVQMFQRHIIQVCASQGAALINLLDPEIFPYTHVNGSVFPAPDPTMKSNTPQVGSPTYSTDIINFVNQNVPDTWNGQQVNFQTTFNTLGGLVIWGAPISSPQPDPTNANFVYQRFQRGIMHFIAGQGTQSVLLADWLKAIIMNQGVPPDLLADSRESRYFNQYCPGQQLWLCRPGDLPGTDLTFAFSQG
;
A
#
# COMPACT_ATOMS: atom_id res chain seq x y z
N MET A 1 -7.59 12.07 -65.17
CA MET A 1 -8.99 12.05 -65.67
C MET A 1 -9.48 10.61 -65.67
N ASN A 2 -10.78 10.39 -65.54
CA ASN A 2 -11.34 9.14 -65.03
C ASN A 2 -11.43 8.02 -66.08
N THR A 3 -11.33 6.76 -65.61
CA THR A 3 -12.26 5.71 -66.01
C THR A 3 -12.44 4.74 -64.83
N GLU A 4 -13.57 4.80 -64.13
CA GLU A 4 -13.92 3.84 -63.08
C GLU A 4 -14.81 2.73 -63.64
N HIS A 5 -14.54 1.46 -63.28
CA HIS A 5 -15.56 0.40 -63.29
C HIS A 5 -15.17 -0.81 -62.44
N ARG A 6 -15.72 -0.91 -61.21
CA ARG A 6 -16.20 -2.18 -60.63
C ARG A 6 -17.03 -1.97 -59.35
N ARG A 7 -18.30 -2.36 -59.40
CA ARG A 7 -19.08 -2.65 -58.17
C ARG A 7 -18.67 -4.03 -57.63
N MET A 8 -18.62 -4.17 -56.30
CA MET A 8 -18.73 -5.46 -55.62
C MET A 8 -19.86 -5.37 -54.57
N SER A 9 -20.32 -6.51 -54.03
CA SER A 9 -21.66 -6.60 -53.41
C SER A 9 -21.73 -7.51 -52.17
N ARG A 10 -22.84 -7.37 -51.43
CA ARG A 10 -23.41 -8.29 -50.43
C ARG A 10 -22.78 -8.38 -49.03
N HIS A 11 -23.31 -7.52 -48.15
CA HIS A 11 -24.05 -7.92 -46.93
C HIS A 11 -24.97 -9.17 -47.14
N GLN A 12 -25.38 -9.98 -46.14
CA GLN A 12 -25.12 -10.01 -44.68
C GLN A 12 -25.88 -11.18 -43.98
N ARG A 13 -25.25 -11.88 -42.99
CA ARG A 13 -25.85 -12.88 -42.03
C ARG A 13 -26.57 -14.10 -42.68
N VAL A 14 -27.11 -15.12 -41.98
CA VAL A 14 -27.28 -15.48 -40.53
C VAL A 14 -27.07 -17.02 -40.41
N GLU A 15 -26.71 -17.59 -39.25
CA GLU A 15 -27.51 -18.61 -38.49
C GLU A 15 -26.80 -19.17 -37.24
N VAL A 16 -27.54 -19.90 -36.39
CA VAL A 16 -27.18 -20.33 -35.02
C VAL A 16 -27.82 -21.68 -34.66
N GLY A 17 -27.11 -22.52 -33.89
CA GLY A 17 -27.63 -23.77 -33.29
C GLY A 17 -27.20 -25.05 -34.03
N SER A 18 -27.24 -26.26 -33.44
CA SER A 18 -27.52 -26.65 -32.04
C SER A 18 -26.88 -28.02 -31.73
N VAL A 19 -26.79 -28.38 -30.44
CA VAL A 19 -26.13 -29.62 -29.95
C VAL A 19 -27.03 -30.86 -30.11
N PHE A 20 -26.45 -32.01 -30.48
CA PHE A 20 -26.91 -33.34 -30.02
C PHE A 20 -25.77 -34.38 -29.99
N LEU A 21 -25.93 -35.42 -29.16
CA LEU A 21 -24.93 -36.47 -28.86
C LEU A 21 -25.54 -37.86 -29.01
N VAL A 22 -24.91 -38.76 -29.77
CA VAL A 22 -25.15 -40.22 -29.74
C VAL A 22 -23.83 -40.98 -29.94
N LEU A 23 -23.67 -42.14 -29.29
CA LEU A 23 -22.50 -43.02 -29.28
C LEU A 23 -22.96 -44.47 -29.48
N VAL A 24 -22.18 -45.34 -30.16
CA VAL A 24 -21.92 -46.76 -29.82
C VAL A 24 -20.98 -47.43 -30.85
N LEU A 25 -20.30 -48.51 -30.42
CA LEU A 25 -19.23 -49.23 -31.12
C LEU A 25 -19.75 -50.34 -32.07
N VAL A 26 -18.85 -51.00 -32.82
CA VAL A 26 -18.44 -52.43 -32.62
C VAL A 26 -17.22 -52.77 -33.52
N LEU A 27 -16.63 -53.96 -33.33
CA LEU A 27 -15.20 -54.29 -33.56
C LEU A 27 -14.93 -55.41 -34.60
N ALA A 28 -13.71 -55.39 -35.16
CA ALA A 28 -12.82 -56.53 -35.50
C ALA A 28 -13.05 -57.48 -36.71
N GLY A 29 -11.91 -57.92 -37.27
CA GLY A 29 -11.72 -59.13 -38.10
C GLY A 29 -10.73 -58.96 -39.27
N LEU A 30 -9.93 -59.93 -39.71
CA LEU A 30 -9.48 -61.22 -39.13
C LEU A 30 -8.35 -61.85 -40.02
N VAL A 31 -7.81 -63.03 -39.66
CA VAL A 31 -7.21 -64.08 -40.55
C VAL A 31 -5.80 -63.83 -41.16
N MET A 32 -4.93 -64.82 -41.49
CA MET A 32 -4.42 -66.10 -40.88
C MET A 32 -3.33 -66.71 -41.84
N LEU A 33 -2.70 -67.90 -41.75
CA LEU A 33 -2.93 -69.13 -40.96
C LEU A 33 -1.65 -69.89 -40.44
N PRO A 34 -0.76 -70.58 -41.22
CA PRO A 34 -0.12 -71.82 -40.69
C PRO A 34 1.37 -72.13 -40.96
N ALA A 35 1.96 -72.97 -40.07
CA ALA A 35 2.72 -74.19 -40.43
C ALA A 35 2.93 -75.12 -39.21
N THR A 36 2.92 -76.44 -39.42
CA THR A 36 3.03 -77.50 -38.37
C THR A 36 4.38 -78.20 -38.33
N ALA A 37 4.85 -78.59 -37.13
CA ALA A 37 5.60 -79.83 -36.86
C ALA A 37 5.67 -80.12 -35.34
N ALA A 38 6.05 -81.36 -34.95
CA ALA A 38 6.21 -81.78 -33.55
C ALA A 38 7.59 -82.43 -33.31
N GLY A 39 8.12 -82.37 -32.08
CA GLY A 39 9.42 -82.96 -31.72
C GLY A 39 9.73 -82.93 -30.22
N GLN A 40 10.25 -84.05 -29.71
CA GLN A 40 10.39 -84.41 -28.29
C GLN A 40 11.25 -83.49 -27.39
N THR A 41 10.81 -83.42 -26.12
CA THR A 41 11.58 -83.23 -24.87
C THR A 41 13.07 -82.87 -24.94
N THR A 42 13.41 -81.67 -24.48
CA THR A 42 14.70 -81.34 -23.84
C THR A 42 14.45 -80.54 -22.56
N ASN A 43 15.36 -80.62 -21.58
CA ASN A 43 15.25 -79.83 -20.35
C ASN A 43 15.48 -78.35 -20.66
N LEU A 44 14.44 -77.53 -20.51
CA LEU A 44 14.55 -76.07 -20.50
C LEU A 44 14.37 -75.55 -19.08
N THR A 45 15.34 -74.73 -18.66
CA THR A 45 15.31 -73.89 -17.45
C THR A 45 13.95 -73.21 -17.30
N PRO A 46 13.37 -73.10 -16.08
CA PRO A 46 12.07 -72.45 -15.91
C PRO A 46 12.08 -71.05 -16.51
N THR A 47 11.33 -70.86 -17.60
CA THR A 47 11.07 -69.55 -18.16
C THR A 47 10.46 -68.69 -17.05
N PRO A 48 11.03 -67.52 -16.72
CA PRO A 48 10.45 -66.67 -15.70
C PRO A 48 9.03 -66.35 -16.14
N THR A 49 8.06 -66.61 -15.25
CA THR A 49 6.67 -66.24 -15.49
C THR A 49 6.65 -64.74 -15.70
N MET A 50 6.39 -64.30 -16.93
CA MET A 50 6.15 -62.90 -17.25
C MET A 50 4.88 -62.48 -16.52
N THR A 51 5.04 -62.00 -15.29
CA THR A 51 4.01 -61.25 -14.60
C THR A 51 3.72 -60.02 -15.45
N THR A 52 2.63 -60.08 -16.21
CA THR A 52 2.12 -58.95 -16.97
C THR A 52 1.65 -57.89 -15.99
N THR A 53 2.61 -57.08 -15.51
CA THR A 53 2.36 -55.90 -14.71
C THR A 53 1.51 -54.96 -15.55
N THR A 54 0.21 -55.00 -15.31
CA THR A 54 -0.75 -54.07 -15.90
C THR A 54 -0.27 -52.66 -15.61
N ALA A 55 0.14 -51.93 -16.66
CA ALA A 55 0.69 -50.59 -16.52
C ALA A 55 -0.36 -49.69 -15.87
N THR A 56 -0.22 -49.44 -14.58
CA THR A 56 -1.16 -48.65 -13.80
C THR A 56 -1.06 -47.20 -14.25
N THR A 57 -2.16 -46.66 -14.78
CA THR A 57 -2.22 -45.27 -15.21
C THR A 57 -1.80 -44.36 -14.06
N PRO A 58 -0.80 -43.47 -14.25
CA PRO A 58 -0.35 -42.56 -13.20
C PRO A 58 -1.50 -41.73 -12.65
N ALA A 59 -1.66 -41.74 -11.32
CA ALA A 59 -2.77 -41.10 -10.63
C ALA A 59 -2.31 -40.39 -9.35
N LEU A 60 -3.07 -39.36 -8.96
CA LEU A 60 -2.85 -38.57 -7.76
C LEU A 60 -4.18 -38.35 -7.05
N ALA A 61 -4.33 -38.88 -5.83
CA ALA A 61 -5.51 -38.74 -4.99
C ALA A 61 -5.22 -37.84 -3.78
N LEU A 62 -6.13 -36.94 -3.45
CA LEU A 62 -6.03 -36.05 -2.28
C LEU A 62 -6.97 -36.54 -1.18
N SER A 63 -6.58 -36.41 0.09
CA SER A 63 -7.39 -36.84 1.24
C SER A 63 -8.72 -36.08 1.36
N THR A 64 -8.76 -34.83 0.88
CA THR A 64 -9.99 -34.10 0.54
C THR A 64 -9.77 -33.33 -0.76
N SER A 65 -10.84 -33.01 -1.48
CA SER A 65 -10.80 -32.14 -2.68
C SER A 65 -10.93 -30.65 -2.34
N SER A 66 -11.20 -30.29 -1.08
CA SER A 66 -11.26 -28.90 -0.63
C SER A 66 -10.93 -28.73 0.85
N GLY A 67 -10.65 -27.48 1.27
CA GLY A 67 -10.33 -27.10 2.64
C GLY A 67 -9.92 -25.63 2.74
N LEU A 68 -9.63 -25.14 3.94
CA LEU A 68 -9.09 -23.78 4.15
C LEU A 68 -7.58 -23.75 3.89
N ALA A 69 -7.03 -22.57 3.58
CA ALA A 69 -5.58 -22.34 3.67
C ALA A 69 -5.06 -22.73 5.07
N GLY A 70 -3.86 -23.31 5.16
CA GLY A 70 -3.33 -23.83 6.42
C GLY A 70 -3.87 -25.21 6.86
N SER A 71 -4.85 -25.79 6.17
CA SER A 71 -5.29 -27.18 6.43
C SER A 71 -4.18 -28.18 6.08
N ASN A 72 -3.96 -29.22 6.88
CA ASN A 72 -3.04 -30.32 6.51
C ASN A 72 -3.77 -31.39 5.69
N ILE A 73 -3.30 -31.62 4.46
CA ILE A 73 -3.89 -32.53 3.46
C ILE A 73 -2.83 -33.54 3.02
N THR A 74 -3.26 -34.75 2.66
CA THR A 74 -2.35 -35.80 2.15
C THR A 74 -2.58 -36.05 0.66
N ALA A 75 -1.52 -35.94 -0.14
CA ALA A 75 -1.48 -36.35 -1.54
C ALA A 75 -0.87 -37.76 -1.65
N ASN A 76 -1.59 -38.68 -2.29
CA ASN A 76 -1.20 -40.07 -2.49
C ASN A 76 -1.07 -40.35 -3.98
N GLY A 77 0.09 -40.80 -4.42
CA GLY A 77 0.37 -41.09 -5.83
C GLY A 77 0.53 -42.58 -6.10
N SER A 78 0.16 -43.02 -7.30
CA SER A 78 0.29 -44.41 -7.77
C SER A 78 0.62 -44.47 -9.26
N GLY A 79 1.36 -45.49 -9.69
CA GLY A 79 1.79 -45.65 -11.10
C GLY A 79 3.09 -44.90 -11.43
N PHE A 80 3.89 -44.55 -10.41
CA PHE A 80 5.21 -43.94 -10.57
C PHE A 80 6.31 -44.99 -10.57
N LYS A 81 7.53 -44.64 -11.01
CA LYS A 81 8.64 -45.60 -11.08
C LYS A 81 9.16 -45.91 -9.66
N PRO A 82 9.29 -47.19 -9.26
CA PRO A 82 9.91 -47.58 -8.00
C PRO A 82 11.27 -46.93 -7.76
N ALA A 83 11.51 -46.57 -6.49
CA ALA A 83 12.73 -45.93 -5.98
C ALA A 83 13.10 -44.57 -6.61
N GLU A 84 12.22 -43.92 -7.38
CA GLU A 84 12.45 -42.53 -7.83
C GLU A 84 11.92 -41.51 -6.81
N THR A 85 12.45 -40.28 -6.87
CA THR A 85 11.89 -39.12 -6.18
C THR A 85 10.86 -38.44 -7.07
N VAL A 86 9.71 -38.06 -6.51
CA VAL A 86 8.65 -37.30 -7.20
C VAL A 86 8.62 -35.87 -6.71
N ASP A 87 8.70 -34.90 -7.61
CA ASP A 87 8.43 -33.50 -7.32
C ASP A 87 6.92 -33.28 -7.21
N VAL A 88 6.43 -33.01 -6.00
CA VAL A 88 5.02 -32.66 -5.77
C VAL A 88 4.89 -31.14 -5.61
N THR A 89 3.93 -30.57 -6.31
CA THR A 89 3.73 -29.14 -6.46
C THR A 89 2.28 -28.75 -6.18
N PHE A 90 2.07 -27.53 -5.70
CA PHE A 90 0.78 -26.86 -5.58
C PHE A 90 0.86 -25.57 -6.40
N ASN A 91 0.01 -25.44 -7.42
CA ASN A 91 0.05 -24.35 -8.41
C ASN A 91 1.47 -24.11 -9.01
N GLY A 92 2.20 -25.20 -9.27
CA GLY A 92 3.59 -25.16 -9.76
C GLY A 92 4.67 -24.91 -8.70
N GLN A 93 4.33 -24.51 -7.48
CA GLN A 93 5.29 -24.34 -6.38
C GLN A 93 5.55 -25.67 -5.67
N SER A 94 6.82 -26.02 -5.43
CA SER A 94 7.21 -27.29 -4.79
C SER A 94 6.76 -27.36 -3.34
N ILE A 95 5.91 -28.34 -3.01
CA ILE A 95 5.42 -28.60 -1.64
C ILE A 95 6.07 -29.83 -0.98
N GLY A 96 6.74 -30.70 -1.74
CA GLY A 96 7.48 -31.83 -1.19
C GLY A 96 8.11 -32.72 -2.26
N LYS A 97 9.04 -33.58 -1.82
CA LYS A 97 9.81 -34.49 -2.67
C LYS A 97 9.82 -35.94 -2.13
N PRO A 98 8.66 -36.63 -2.03
CA PRO A 98 8.59 -38.01 -1.55
C PRO A 98 9.30 -39.00 -2.49
N THR A 99 9.81 -40.08 -1.91
CA THR A 99 10.35 -41.24 -2.65
C THR A 99 9.24 -42.27 -2.91
N VAL A 100 9.25 -42.88 -4.10
CA VAL A 100 8.31 -43.91 -4.53
C VAL A 100 8.77 -45.28 -4.04
N ASN A 101 7.86 -46.05 -3.44
CA ASN A 101 8.15 -47.41 -2.95
C ASN A 101 8.16 -48.46 -4.08
N ASP A 102 8.50 -49.71 -3.74
CA ASP A 102 8.61 -50.82 -4.69
C ASP A 102 7.28 -51.15 -5.41
N GLY A 103 6.14 -50.75 -4.83
CA GLY A 103 4.81 -50.87 -5.43
C GLY A 103 4.44 -49.72 -6.38
N GLY A 104 5.35 -48.78 -6.66
CA GLY A 104 5.08 -47.63 -7.53
C GLY A 104 4.16 -46.57 -6.91
N THR A 105 4.13 -46.47 -5.58
CA THR A 105 3.26 -45.53 -4.84
C THR A 105 4.05 -44.62 -3.90
N PHE A 106 3.48 -43.45 -3.56
CA PHE A 106 4.01 -42.53 -2.55
C PHE A 106 2.88 -41.86 -1.76
N SER A 107 3.21 -41.29 -0.60
CA SER A 107 2.31 -40.44 0.19
C SER A 107 3.07 -39.21 0.69
N LEU A 108 2.43 -38.03 0.67
CA LEU A 108 2.96 -36.76 1.17
C LEU A 108 1.86 -35.99 1.89
N SER A 109 2.01 -35.77 3.20
CA SER A 109 1.23 -34.78 3.93
C SER A 109 1.84 -33.39 3.78
N PHE A 110 1.01 -32.39 3.53
CA PHE A 110 1.42 -31.00 3.34
C PHE A 110 0.36 -30.05 3.91
N THR A 111 0.82 -28.91 4.43
CA THR A 111 -0.05 -27.77 4.73
C THR A 111 -0.46 -27.11 3.41
N VAL A 112 -1.77 -26.95 3.17
CA VAL A 112 -2.32 -26.21 2.01
C VAL A 112 -1.68 -24.81 2.00
N PRO A 113 -0.94 -24.45 0.93
CA PRO A 113 -0.25 -23.17 0.86
C PRO A 113 -1.18 -21.98 1.07
N ASN A 114 -0.61 -20.90 1.59
CA ASN A 114 -1.36 -19.71 1.92
C ASN A 114 -1.69 -18.90 0.65
N VAL A 115 -2.82 -19.23 0.02
CA VAL A 115 -3.30 -18.65 -1.25
C VAL A 115 -4.75 -18.18 -1.13
N PRO A 116 -5.25 -17.33 -2.06
CA PRO A 116 -6.65 -16.93 -2.09
C PRO A 116 -7.65 -18.12 -2.17
N PRO A 117 -8.94 -17.92 -1.84
CA PRO A 117 -9.99 -18.86 -2.23
C PRO A 117 -10.00 -19.07 -3.75
N GLY A 118 -10.17 -20.32 -4.19
CA GLY A 118 -10.07 -20.68 -5.61
C GLY A 118 -9.65 -22.14 -5.85
N GLN A 119 -9.64 -22.55 -7.12
CA GLN A 119 -9.24 -23.90 -7.53
C GLN A 119 -7.77 -23.92 -7.97
N TYR A 120 -6.99 -24.84 -7.41
CA TYR A 120 -5.55 -24.97 -7.64
C TYR A 120 -5.18 -26.38 -8.08
N VAL A 121 -4.19 -26.50 -8.97
CA VAL A 121 -3.66 -27.79 -9.41
C VAL A 121 -2.60 -28.28 -8.41
N VAL A 122 -2.82 -29.48 -7.86
CA VAL A 122 -1.77 -30.26 -7.20
C VAL A 122 -1.19 -31.21 -8.25
N GLY A 123 0.10 -31.06 -8.56
CA GLY A 123 0.78 -31.81 -9.62
C GLY A 123 1.97 -32.58 -9.09
N ALA A 124 2.15 -33.82 -9.56
CA ALA A 124 3.26 -34.70 -9.19
C ALA A 124 4.04 -35.10 -10.45
N LYS A 125 5.38 -35.03 -10.40
CA LYS A 125 6.28 -35.41 -11.50
C LYS A 125 7.46 -36.27 -11.03
N GLY A 126 7.62 -37.48 -11.57
CA GLY A 126 8.79 -38.32 -11.34
C GLY A 126 10.06 -37.69 -11.92
N GLN A 127 11.10 -37.51 -11.10
CA GLN A 127 12.35 -36.85 -11.51
C GLN A 127 13.15 -37.66 -12.54
N THR A 128 13.05 -39.00 -12.51
CA THR A 128 13.82 -39.89 -13.40
C THR A 128 12.97 -40.45 -14.54
N SER A 129 11.69 -40.74 -14.29
CA SER A 129 10.76 -41.28 -15.29
C SER A 129 10.12 -40.20 -16.16
N GLY A 130 10.02 -38.97 -15.66
CA GLY A 130 9.22 -37.91 -16.26
C GLY A 130 7.70 -38.10 -16.14
N ILE A 131 7.23 -39.19 -15.50
CA ILE A 131 5.81 -39.52 -15.32
C ILE A 131 5.12 -38.39 -14.55
N THR A 132 3.95 -37.97 -15.02
CA THR A 132 3.13 -36.94 -14.36
C THR A 132 1.74 -37.46 -13.97
N ALA A 133 1.23 -36.96 -12.85
CA ALA A 133 -0.18 -37.04 -12.48
C ALA A 133 -0.59 -35.73 -11.80
N ALA A 134 -1.87 -35.37 -11.86
CA ALA A 134 -2.38 -34.14 -11.26
C ALA A 134 -3.82 -34.30 -10.77
N ASN A 135 -4.22 -33.45 -9.83
CA ASN A 135 -5.59 -33.34 -9.32
C ASN A 135 -5.86 -31.87 -8.95
N THR A 136 -7.13 -31.49 -8.74
CA THR A 136 -7.50 -30.14 -8.32
C THR A 136 -7.94 -30.08 -6.87
N PHE A 137 -7.50 -29.07 -6.14
CA PHE A 137 -7.93 -28.75 -4.78
C PHE A 137 -8.59 -27.38 -4.75
N THR A 138 -9.76 -27.25 -4.11
CA THR A 138 -10.43 -25.97 -3.90
C THR A 138 -10.09 -25.42 -2.51
N VAL A 139 -9.44 -24.27 -2.48
CA VAL A 139 -9.30 -23.47 -1.25
C VAL A 139 -10.62 -22.74 -1.02
N ASN A 140 -11.29 -23.07 0.08
CA ASN A 140 -12.58 -22.52 0.47
C ASN A 140 -12.40 -21.14 1.14
N GLU A 141 -13.44 -20.32 1.08
CA GLU A 141 -13.54 -19.08 1.85
C GLU A 141 -13.78 -19.37 3.35
N GLY A 142 -13.20 -18.54 4.22
CA GLY A 142 -13.33 -18.67 5.67
C GLY A 142 -14.59 -17.98 6.20
N GLY A 143 -15.20 -18.56 7.24
CA GLY A 143 -16.27 -17.87 7.99
C GLY A 143 -15.66 -16.78 8.85
N ALA A 144 -15.78 -15.52 8.42
CA ALA A 144 -15.20 -14.39 9.14
C ALA A 144 -15.92 -14.10 10.47
N THR A 145 -15.18 -13.78 11.54
CA THR A 145 -15.74 -13.46 12.87
C THR A 145 -15.10 -12.22 13.50
N LEU A 146 -15.84 -11.56 14.40
CA LEU A 146 -15.41 -10.38 15.16
C LEU A 146 -15.46 -10.64 16.67
N ALA A 147 -14.45 -10.16 17.39
CA ALA A 147 -14.41 -10.11 18.85
C ALA A 147 -13.88 -8.76 19.35
N PHE A 148 -14.43 -8.30 20.49
CA PHE A 148 -14.17 -6.98 21.07
C PHE A 148 -13.51 -7.08 22.44
N ASP A 149 -12.44 -6.33 22.68
CA ASP A 149 -11.80 -6.20 23.98
C ASP A 149 -11.43 -4.72 24.28
N PRO A 150 -12.07 -4.05 25.26
CA PRO A 150 -13.16 -4.54 26.11
C PRO A 150 -14.48 -4.69 25.34
N PRO A 151 -15.39 -5.60 25.74
CA PRO A 151 -16.63 -5.90 25.00
C PRO A 151 -17.69 -4.78 25.01
N GLN A 152 -17.54 -3.80 25.91
CA GLN A 152 -18.30 -2.54 25.95
C GLN A 152 -17.47 -1.50 26.72
N ALA A 153 -17.56 -0.22 26.35
CA ALA A 153 -16.80 0.85 27.01
C ALA A 153 -17.39 2.24 26.80
N ALA A 154 -16.92 3.21 27.57
CA ALA A 154 -17.26 4.62 27.40
C ALA A 154 -16.41 5.27 26.28
N PRO A 155 -16.86 6.39 25.69
CA PRO A 155 -16.09 7.17 24.72
C PRO A 155 -14.64 7.44 25.14
N GLY A 156 -13.73 7.43 24.17
CA GLY A 156 -12.29 7.64 24.36
C GLY A 156 -11.51 6.39 24.81
N THR A 157 -12.18 5.37 25.37
CA THR A 157 -11.54 4.11 25.76
C THR A 157 -10.91 3.42 24.55
N SER A 158 -9.69 2.90 24.69
CA SER A 158 -9.08 2.08 23.63
C SER A 158 -9.83 0.76 23.46
N LEU A 159 -10.23 0.44 22.24
CA LEU A 159 -10.93 -0.77 21.85
C LEU A 159 -10.07 -1.56 20.86
N THR A 160 -9.77 -2.80 21.24
CA THR A 160 -9.15 -3.80 20.37
C THR A 160 -10.24 -4.64 19.71
N VAL A 161 -10.20 -4.73 18.39
CA VAL A 161 -11.10 -5.59 17.61
C VAL A 161 -10.27 -6.64 16.89
N LYS A 162 -10.51 -7.90 17.26
CA LYS A 162 -9.92 -9.06 16.59
C LYS A 162 -10.88 -9.54 15.51
N VAL A 163 -10.38 -9.63 14.28
CA VAL A 163 -11.05 -10.27 13.15
C VAL A 163 -10.38 -11.61 12.88
N THR A 164 -11.13 -12.65 12.55
CA THR A 164 -10.57 -13.96 12.14
C THR A 164 -11.29 -14.48 10.91
N GLY A 165 -10.67 -15.40 10.16
CA GLY A 165 -11.25 -16.02 8.95
C GLY A 165 -11.10 -15.21 7.65
N MET A 166 -10.36 -14.10 7.69
CA MET A 166 -10.11 -13.23 6.53
C MET A 166 -9.06 -13.85 5.58
N ARG A 167 -9.02 -13.43 4.31
CA ARG A 167 -8.02 -13.92 3.34
C ARG A 167 -6.63 -13.45 3.76
N PRO A 168 -5.68 -14.35 4.09
CA PRO A 168 -4.36 -13.94 4.59
C PRO A 168 -3.62 -12.97 3.68
N GLY A 169 -2.92 -12.01 4.28
CA GLY A 169 -2.22 -10.93 3.58
C GLY A 169 -3.15 -9.86 2.98
N GLU A 170 -4.48 -9.95 3.12
CA GLU A 170 -5.37 -8.86 2.71
C GLU A 170 -5.49 -7.77 3.77
N THR A 171 -5.74 -6.53 3.32
CA THR A 171 -6.15 -5.44 4.20
C THR A 171 -7.60 -5.67 4.63
N VAL A 172 -7.84 -5.72 5.93
CA VAL A 172 -9.17 -5.77 6.53
C VAL A 172 -9.52 -4.36 6.97
N GLN A 173 -10.58 -3.78 6.40
CA GLN A 173 -11.07 -2.45 6.73
C GLN A 173 -12.16 -2.56 7.80
N LEU A 174 -11.99 -1.91 8.94
CA LEU A 174 -12.97 -1.89 10.03
C LEU A 174 -13.74 -0.56 10.03
N SER A 175 -15.06 -0.62 9.97
CA SER A 175 -15.96 0.52 10.13
C SER A 175 -16.77 0.43 11.42
N PHE A 176 -17.12 1.58 11.98
CA PHE A 176 -17.92 1.71 13.19
C PHE A 176 -19.01 2.75 12.97
N ASN A 177 -20.27 2.35 13.05
CA ASN A 177 -21.44 3.17 12.75
C ASN A 177 -21.42 3.82 11.34
N GLY A 178 -20.79 3.16 10.36
CA GLY A 178 -20.66 3.62 8.98
C GLY A 178 -19.23 4.00 8.57
N PRO A 179 -18.60 5.04 9.16
CA PRO A 179 -17.23 5.44 8.84
C PRO A 179 -16.17 4.38 9.19
N VAL A 180 -15.11 4.32 8.39
CA VAL A 180 -13.90 3.53 8.67
C VAL A 180 -13.20 4.10 9.92
N VAL A 181 -12.84 3.23 10.86
CA VAL A 181 -12.11 3.57 12.10
C VAL A 181 -10.70 3.01 12.16
N GLY A 182 -10.36 2.08 11.26
CA GLY A 182 -9.00 1.57 11.12
C GLY A 182 -8.89 0.46 10.10
N THR A 183 -7.67 0.04 9.81
CA THR A 183 -7.35 -1.11 8.97
C THR A 183 -6.36 -2.03 9.69
N GLY A 184 -6.38 -3.31 9.34
CA GLY A 184 -5.39 -4.27 9.82
C GLY A 184 -5.16 -5.35 8.77
N THR A 185 -3.91 -5.73 8.54
CA THR A 185 -3.60 -6.81 7.59
C THR A 185 -3.88 -8.17 8.23
N ALA A 186 -4.54 -9.06 7.51
CA ALA A 186 -4.72 -10.45 7.93
C ALA A 186 -3.37 -11.18 7.97
N ASP A 187 -3.05 -11.82 9.10
CA ASP A 187 -1.86 -12.66 9.28
C ASP A 187 -1.92 -13.93 8.41
N THR A 188 -0.86 -14.75 8.44
CA THR A 188 -0.78 -16.00 7.68
C THR A 188 -1.82 -17.07 8.06
N SER A 189 -2.63 -16.81 9.11
CA SER A 189 -3.70 -17.66 9.62
C SER A 189 -5.08 -17.01 9.49
N GLY A 190 -5.18 -15.86 8.80
CA GLY A 190 -6.43 -15.14 8.55
C GLY A 190 -6.94 -14.27 9.71
N ASN A 191 -6.10 -13.96 10.70
CA ASN A 191 -6.45 -13.04 11.79
C ASN A 191 -5.97 -11.61 11.50
N ALA A 192 -6.83 -10.62 11.66
CA ALA A 192 -6.43 -9.22 11.75
C ALA A 192 -6.72 -8.69 13.16
N THR A 193 -6.01 -7.65 13.58
CA THR A 193 -6.33 -6.90 14.80
C THR A 193 -6.31 -5.41 14.47
N VAL A 194 -7.34 -4.69 14.89
CA VAL A 194 -7.50 -3.25 14.67
C VAL A 194 -7.78 -2.59 16.02
N THR A 195 -7.03 -1.54 16.35
CA THR A 195 -7.15 -0.81 17.63
C THR A 195 -7.53 0.64 17.38
N PHE A 196 -8.60 1.12 18.01
CA PHE A 196 -9.05 2.51 17.91
C PHE A 196 -9.73 2.95 19.21
N SER A 197 -9.81 4.26 19.47
CA SER A 197 -10.59 4.77 20.60
C SER A 197 -12.08 4.77 20.27
N VAL A 198 -12.92 4.29 21.20
CA VAL A 198 -14.39 4.33 21.10
C VAL A 198 -14.85 5.76 20.78
N PRO A 199 -15.57 5.99 19.66
CA PRO A 199 -15.96 7.34 19.23
C PRO A 199 -16.80 8.10 20.27
N ASN A 200 -16.75 9.44 20.21
CA ASN A 200 -17.54 10.31 21.09
C ASN A 200 -19.02 10.39 20.64
N LEU A 201 -19.73 9.29 20.86
CA LEU A 201 -21.15 9.13 20.61
C LEU A 201 -21.90 8.94 21.93
N THR A 202 -23.22 9.12 21.89
CA THR A 202 -24.12 8.82 23.02
C THR A 202 -24.05 7.34 23.43
N PRO A 203 -24.34 7.00 24.69
CA PRO A 203 -24.49 5.60 25.09
C PRO A 203 -25.57 4.90 24.27
N GLY A 204 -25.27 3.70 23.77
CA GLY A 204 -26.10 2.99 22.79
C GLY A 204 -25.38 1.82 22.13
N GLN A 205 -26.10 1.09 21.28
CA GLN A 205 -25.58 -0.03 20.50
C GLN A 205 -25.32 0.41 19.06
N TYR A 206 -24.13 0.11 18.54
CA TYR A 206 -23.65 0.59 17.24
C TYR A 206 -23.17 -0.58 16.37
N GLY A 207 -23.44 -0.52 15.07
CA GLY A 207 -22.96 -1.51 14.10
C GLY A 207 -21.46 -1.39 13.86
N VAL A 208 -20.80 -2.53 13.67
CA VAL A 208 -19.38 -2.63 13.33
C VAL A 208 -19.23 -3.64 12.19
N THR A 209 -18.54 -3.25 11.12
CA THR A 209 -18.32 -4.10 9.95
C THR A 209 -16.82 -4.23 9.71
N ALA A 210 -16.33 -5.44 9.43
CA ALA A 210 -15.00 -5.63 8.87
C ALA A 210 -15.11 -6.20 7.45
N THR A 211 -14.51 -5.52 6.48
CA THR A 211 -14.59 -5.81 5.05
C THR A 211 -13.18 -6.09 4.50
N GLY A 212 -12.94 -7.32 4.06
CA GLY A 212 -11.69 -7.73 3.41
C GLY A 212 -11.54 -7.07 2.03
N GLN A 213 -10.51 -6.26 1.83
CA GLN A 213 -10.38 -5.40 0.65
C GLN A 213 -9.97 -6.15 -0.63
N THR A 214 -9.70 -7.46 -0.57
CA THR A 214 -9.44 -8.29 -1.77
C THR A 214 -10.46 -9.40 -1.95
N SER A 215 -10.96 -9.96 -0.84
CA SER A 215 -12.03 -10.97 -0.82
C SER A 215 -13.42 -10.36 -1.05
N ASN A 216 -13.65 -9.15 -0.51
CA ASN A 216 -14.96 -8.58 -0.21
C ASN A 216 -15.76 -9.39 0.83
N THR A 217 -15.10 -10.25 1.62
CA THR A 217 -15.71 -10.93 2.76
C THR A 217 -16.07 -9.88 3.80
N GLU A 218 -17.35 -9.78 4.15
CA GLU A 218 -17.85 -8.89 5.21
C GLU A 218 -18.29 -9.68 6.43
N VAL A 219 -17.86 -9.24 7.61
CA VAL A 219 -18.39 -9.68 8.90
C VAL A 219 -18.97 -8.50 9.66
N ASN A 220 -20.18 -8.68 10.18
CA ASN A 220 -20.95 -7.65 10.87
C ASN A 220 -21.19 -8.08 12.33
N ALA A 221 -21.01 -7.14 13.26
CA ALA A 221 -21.29 -7.30 14.68
C ALA A 221 -21.83 -5.98 15.27
N THR A 222 -22.15 -5.97 16.57
CA THR A 222 -22.56 -4.75 17.28
C THR A 222 -21.71 -4.52 18.52
N TYR A 223 -21.34 -3.26 18.76
CA TYR A 223 -20.64 -2.82 19.96
C TYR A 223 -21.54 -1.95 20.85
N THR A 224 -21.38 -2.02 22.16
CA THR A 224 -22.13 -1.20 23.12
C THR A 224 -21.24 -0.11 23.69
N ILE A 225 -21.62 1.15 23.45
CA ILE A 225 -21.07 2.31 24.14
C ILE A 225 -21.86 2.52 25.43
N ILE A 226 -21.18 2.50 26.57
CA ILE A 226 -21.78 2.78 27.88
C ILE A 226 -21.55 4.24 28.30
N ALA A 227 -22.31 4.73 29.29
CA ALA A 227 -22.11 6.05 29.85
C ALA A 227 -20.70 6.18 30.46
N GLY A 228 -19.96 7.21 30.04
CA GLY A 228 -18.79 7.67 30.78
C GLY A 228 -19.18 8.23 32.15
N PRO A 229 -18.24 8.33 33.10
CA PRO A 229 -18.52 8.86 34.43
C PRO A 229 -19.04 10.30 34.32
N THR A 230 -20.29 10.53 34.75
CA THR A 230 -20.86 11.88 34.85
C THR A 230 -19.99 12.74 35.78
N PRO A 231 -19.52 13.93 35.33
CA PRO A 231 -18.82 14.86 36.20
C PRO A 231 -19.74 15.31 37.34
N VAL A 232 -19.51 14.80 38.55
CA VAL A 232 -20.28 15.18 39.74
C VAL A 232 -19.84 16.58 40.18
N PRO A 233 -20.74 17.57 40.27
CA PRO A 233 -20.40 18.88 40.81
C PRO A 233 -19.94 18.75 42.27
N ALA A 234 -18.74 19.22 42.58
CA ALA A 234 -18.12 19.00 43.88
C ALA A 234 -18.80 19.82 45.00
N ALA A 235 -19.67 19.15 45.77
CA ALA A 235 -20.19 19.66 47.04
C ALA A 235 -19.25 19.27 48.19
N ALA A 236 -18.90 20.23 49.05
CA ALA A 236 -17.89 20.03 50.09
C ALA A 236 -18.45 19.33 51.35
N ALA A 237 -17.72 18.33 51.84
CA ALA A 237 -17.91 17.65 53.13
C ALA A 237 -16.52 17.29 53.71
N PRO A 238 -16.38 17.07 55.03
CA PRO A 238 -15.09 17.28 55.72
C PRO A 238 -14.04 16.18 55.52
N THR A 239 -12.79 16.55 55.77
CA THR A 239 -11.57 15.76 55.54
C THR A 239 -11.44 14.55 56.45
N ALA A 240 -11.29 13.36 55.84
CA ALA A 240 -10.34 12.36 56.35
C ALA A 240 -8.97 12.65 55.72
N THR A 241 -7.89 12.69 56.51
CA THR A 241 -6.56 13.11 56.07
C THR A 241 -6.01 12.21 54.96
N PRO A 242 -5.85 12.70 53.71
CA PRO A 242 -5.17 11.94 52.66
C PRO A 242 -3.66 12.00 52.91
N ALA A 243 -2.94 10.93 52.54
CA ALA A 243 -1.53 11.09 52.21
C ALA A 243 -1.40 12.12 51.07
N PRO A 244 -0.38 13.00 51.07
CA PRO A 244 -0.30 14.07 50.09
C PRO A 244 -0.19 13.50 48.68
N ALA A 245 -1.27 13.62 47.90
CA ALA A 245 -1.25 13.33 46.48
C ALA A 245 -0.21 14.26 45.84
N ALA A 246 0.76 13.68 45.14
CA ALA A 246 1.74 14.46 44.38
C ALA A 246 0.97 15.37 43.41
N ALA A 247 1.34 16.66 43.37
CA ALA A 247 0.78 17.58 42.40
C ALA A 247 0.98 17.01 40.99
N PRO A 248 0.01 17.17 40.06
CA PRO A 248 0.22 16.77 38.68
C PRO A 248 1.49 17.46 38.17
N ALA A 249 2.38 16.68 37.54
CA ALA A 249 3.66 17.19 37.08
C ALA A 249 3.44 18.45 36.21
N PRO A 250 4.20 19.54 36.43
CA PRO A 250 4.00 20.78 35.68
C PRO A 250 4.14 20.49 34.19
N ALA A 251 3.19 21.01 33.40
CA ALA A 251 3.20 20.83 31.95
C ALA A 251 4.57 21.28 31.39
N PRO A 252 5.23 20.47 30.56
CA PRO A 252 6.58 20.78 30.11
C PRO A 252 6.56 22.07 29.30
N VAL A 253 7.39 23.04 29.72
CA VAL A 253 7.45 24.39 29.13
C VAL A 253 8.44 24.39 27.97
N ALA A 254 8.10 25.08 26.87
CA ALA A 254 8.97 25.18 25.71
C ALA A 254 10.31 25.85 26.07
N PRO A 255 11.45 25.43 25.48
CA PRO A 255 12.72 26.10 25.67
C PRO A 255 12.63 27.60 25.33
N PRO A 256 13.29 28.50 26.09
CA PRO A 256 13.30 29.92 25.78
C PRO A 256 13.90 30.16 24.40
N MET A 257 13.29 31.05 23.60
CA MET A 257 13.77 31.37 22.26
C MET A 257 14.57 32.68 22.28
N VAL A 258 15.79 32.63 21.74
CA VAL A 258 16.61 33.83 21.57
C VAL A 258 15.94 34.75 20.55
N HIS A 259 15.93 36.05 20.83
CA HIS A 259 15.42 37.08 19.91
C HIS A 259 16.61 37.83 19.31
N ASP A 260 17.19 37.27 18.24
CA ASP A 260 18.33 37.81 17.50
C ASP A 260 18.05 37.86 15.98
N ASP A 261 19.07 38.12 15.16
CA ASP A 261 18.94 38.23 13.69
C ASP A 261 18.42 36.96 12.98
N ARG A 262 18.27 35.83 13.71
CA ARG A 262 17.65 34.59 13.19
C ARG A 262 16.20 34.39 13.65
N TYR A 263 15.65 35.31 14.46
CA TYR A 263 14.27 35.28 14.96
C TYR A 263 13.32 36.06 14.04
N PHE A 264 12.17 35.47 13.73
CA PHE A 264 11.18 36.05 12.82
C PHE A 264 9.88 36.35 13.59
N SER A 265 9.72 37.61 14.00
CA SER A 265 8.57 38.08 14.79
C SER A 265 7.22 37.97 14.06
N GLN A 266 7.23 37.81 12.73
CA GLN A 266 6.05 37.57 11.91
C GLN A 266 5.42 36.19 12.17
N THR A 267 6.20 35.23 12.66
CA THR A 267 5.75 33.85 12.92
C THR A 267 6.09 33.33 14.31
N GLY A 268 6.97 34.00 15.07
CA GLY A 268 7.35 33.59 16.43
C GLY A 268 8.30 32.39 16.47
N TYR A 269 9.15 32.22 15.44
CA TYR A 269 10.14 31.15 15.35
C TYR A 269 11.54 31.68 14.99
N ARG A 270 12.56 30.97 15.46
CA ARG A 270 13.99 31.20 15.17
C ARG A 270 14.56 30.05 14.35
N ILE A 271 15.55 30.35 13.50
CA ILE A 271 16.35 29.33 12.82
C ILE A 271 17.56 28.99 13.69
N ASP A 272 17.42 27.95 14.53
CA ASP A 272 18.40 27.65 15.57
C ASP A 272 19.65 26.92 15.07
N ASN A 273 19.51 26.04 14.07
CA ASN A 273 20.59 25.21 13.55
C ASN A 273 21.42 25.94 12.48
N ASP A 274 22.75 25.84 12.55
CA ASP A 274 23.68 26.55 11.65
C ASP A 274 23.67 26.04 10.20
N ASP A 275 23.48 24.74 9.96
CA ASP A 275 23.36 24.18 8.61
C ASP A 275 22.06 24.66 7.94
N VAL A 276 20.95 24.67 8.69
CA VAL A 276 19.65 25.20 8.25
C VAL A 276 19.74 26.70 7.97
N TRP A 277 20.38 27.48 8.85
CA TRP A 277 20.60 28.92 8.63
C TRP A 277 21.47 29.18 7.40
N THR A 278 22.56 28.43 7.24
CA THR A 278 23.47 28.56 6.09
C THR A 278 22.77 28.22 4.78
N PHE A 279 22.01 27.12 4.74
CA PHE A 279 21.21 26.73 3.57
C PHE A 279 20.11 27.75 3.25
N PHE A 280 19.38 28.22 4.26
CA PHE A 280 18.36 29.27 4.13
C PHE A 280 18.96 30.52 3.49
N GLN A 281 20.07 31.04 4.02
CA GLN A 281 20.73 32.24 3.49
C GLN A 281 21.34 32.01 2.09
N GLN A 282 21.98 30.86 1.86
CA GLN A 282 22.62 30.50 0.58
C GLN A 282 21.61 30.50 -0.58
N TYR A 283 20.39 30.03 -0.34
CA TYR A 283 19.36 29.90 -1.37
C TYR A 283 18.26 30.99 -1.30
N GLY A 284 18.59 32.18 -0.78
CA GLY A 284 17.77 33.39 -0.92
C GLY A 284 16.81 33.70 0.24
N GLY A 285 16.78 32.87 1.28
CA GLY A 285 16.02 33.13 2.51
C GLY A 285 14.52 33.27 2.29
N LEU A 286 13.94 34.37 2.76
CA LEU A 286 12.48 34.60 2.76
C LEU A 286 11.82 34.56 1.37
N SER A 287 12.54 34.88 0.28
CA SER A 287 11.98 34.80 -1.07
C SER A 287 11.69 33.35 -1.48
N THR A 288 12.63 32.45 -1.20
CA THR A 288 12.55 31.03 -1.52
C THR A 288 11.73 30.24 -0.49
N PHE A 289 12.01 30.42 0.79
CA PHE A 289 11.46 29.56 1.85
C PHE A 289 10.18 30.13 2.49
N GLY A 290 9.99 31.45 2.45
CA GLY A 290 9.09 32.14 3.37
C GLY A 290 9.64 32.14 4.80
N TYR A 291 8.82 32.53 5.77
CA TYR A 291 9.21 32.51 7.18
C TYR A 291 9.38 31.08 7.73
N PRO A 292 10.20 30.86 8.78
CA PRO A 292 10.14 29.61 9.54
C PRO A 292 8.79 29.51 10.27
N VAL A 293 8.22 28.30 10.32
CA VAL A 293 6.91 28.02 10.93
C VAL A 293 6.92 26.84 11.90
N SER A 294 8.09 26.27 12.16
CA SER A 294 8.35 25.39 13.30
C SER A 294 9.66 25.77 13.99
N ARG A 295 9.88 25.24 15.19
CA ARG A 295 11.23 25.05 15.75
C ARG A 295 11.95 23.92 14.99
N GLY A 296 13.23 23.69 15.29
CA GLY A 296 13.88 22.43 14.91
C GLY A 296 13.16 21.24 15.58
N MET A 297 12.86 20.20 14.81
CA MET A 297 12.09 19.02 15.25
C MET A 297 12.61 17.73 14.62
N GLY A 298 12.26 16.57 15.16
CA GLY A 298 12.50 15.28 14.50
C GLY A 298 11.38 14.97 13.52
N PHE A 299 11.68 14.57 12.29
CA PHE A 299 10.65 14.21 11.30
C PHE A 299 11.16 13.10 10.38
N LEU A 300 10.43 11.98 10.34
CA LEU A 300 10.70 10.82 9.48
C LEU A 300 12.15 10.30 9.57
N GLY A 301 12.82 10.46 10.72
CA GLY A 301 14.18 9.97 10.98
C GLY A 301 15.31 11.02 10.84
N CYS A 302 15.02 12.24 10.38
CA CYS A 302 16.01 13.33 10.33
C CYS A 302 15.59 14.54 11.19
N PRO A 303 16.55 15.32 11.72
CA PRO A 303 16.29 16.68 12.19
C PRO A 303 15.82 17.56 11.02
N VAL A 304 14.76 18.35 11.24
CA VAL A 304 14.20 19.26 10.22
C VAL A 304 13.77 20.60 10.82
N GLN A 305 13.57 21.60 9.97
CA GLN A 305 12.78 22.79 10.28
C GLN A 305 11.84 23.11 9.12
N MET A 306 10.56 23.37 9.44
CA MET A 306 9.55 23.77 8.46
C MET A 306 9.57 25.28 8.23
N PHE A 307 9.54 25.66 6.96
CA PHE A 307 9.27 27.01 6.49
C PHE A 307 7.92 27.02 5.77
N GLN A 308 7.42 28.16 5.32
CA GLN A 308 6.11 28.21 4.66
C GLN A 308 6.06 27.40 3.35
N ARG A 309 7.16 27.39 2.58
CA ARG A 309 7.21 26.80 1.22
C ARG A 309 7.87 25.43 1.17
N HIS A 310 8.93 25.22 1.95
CA HIS A 310 9.73 24.00 1.94
C HIS A 310 10.13 23.59 3.37
N ILE A 311 10.66 22.37 3.51
CA ILE A 311 11.18 21.83 4.77
C ILE A 311 12.65 21.50 4.58
N ILE A 312 13.53 22.15 5.35
CA ILE A 312 14.96 21.86 5.37
C ILE A 312 15.20 20.71 6.33
N GLN A 313 15.88 19.65 5.88
CA GLN A 313 16.31 18.51 6.67
C GLN A 313 17.84 18.47 6.77
N VAL A 314 18.36 18.02 7.91
CA VAL A 314 19.82 17.83 8.15
C VAL A 314 20.07 16.36 8.49
N CYS A 315 19.97 15.49 7.49
CA CYS A 315 20.17 14.06 7.66
C CYS A 315 21.65 13.74 7.88
N ALA A 316 21.94 12.78 8.77
CA ALA A 316 23.30 12.30 9.00
C ALA A 316 23.95 11.82 7.68
N SER A 317 25.21 12.20 7.46
CA SER A 317 26.00 12.03 6.22
C SER A 317 25.60 12.85 4.98
N GLN A 318 24.51 13.62 4.99
CA GLN A 318 24.07 14.41 3.82
C GLN A 318 24.13 15.94 4.00
N GLY A 319 24.12 16.44 5.24
CA GLY A 319 24.06 17.88 5.51
C GLY A 319 22.66 18.46 5.24
N ALA A 320 22.57 19.79 5.10
CA ALA A 320 21.30 20.47 4.82
C ALA A 320 20.81 20.21 3.38
N ALA A 321 19.59 19.70 3.27
CA ALA A 321 18.89 19.43 2.02
C ALA A 321 17.38 19.69 2.18
N LEU A 322 16.59 19.54 1.11
CA LEU A 322 15.13 19.67 1.17
C LEU A 322 14.42 18.32 1.06
N ILE A 323 13.35 18.16 1.83
CA ILE A 323 12.37 17.08 1.63
C ILE A 323 11.72 17.25 0.25
N ASN A 324 11.54 16.14 -0.47
CA ASN A 324 10.66 16.05 -1.64
C ASN A 324 9.19 16.16 -1.21
N LEU A 325 8.76 17.37 -0.81
CA LEU A 325 7.46 17.60 -0.18
C LEU A 325 6.27 17.17 -1.05
N LEU A 326 6.46 17.06 -2.37
CA LEU A 326 5.45 16.65 -3.35
C LEU A 326 5.50 15.16 -3.73
N ASP A 327 6.34 14.35 -3.06
CA ASP A 327 6.29 12.90 -3.19
C ASP A 327 4.90 12.37 -2.73
N PRO A 328 4.36 11.32 -3.36
CA PRO A 328 2.97 10.88 -3.11
C PRO A 328 2.69 10.44 -1.68
N GLU A 329 3.72 10.01 -0.95
CA GLU A 329 3.63 9.62 0.46
C GLU A 329 3.61 10.81 1.44
N ILE A 330 3.73 12.06 0.96
CA ILE A 330 3.82 13.27 1.79
C ILE A 330 2.71 14.28 1.43
N PHE A 331 2.69 14.78 0.19
CA PHE A 331 1.67 15.74 -0.28
C PHE A 331 1.17 15.38 -1.70
N PRO A 332 0.33 14.33 -1.82
CA PRO A 332 -0.23 13.91 -3.11
C PRO A 332 -1.27 14.88 -3.67
N TYR A 333 -1.85 15.75 -2.82
CA TYR A 333 -3.06 16.51 -3.11
C TYR A 333 -2.93 17.50 -4.29
N THR A 334 -4.08 17.76 -4.93
CA THR A 334 -4.24 18.70 -6.05
C THR A 334 -5.24 19.82 -5.74
N HIS A 335 -6.12 19.67 -4.74
CA HIS A 335 -7.09 20.71 -4.36
C HIS A 335 -6.66 21.37 -3.05
N VAL A 336 -6.47 22.69 -3.06
CA VAL A 336 -6.17 23.45 -1.84
C VAL A 336 -6.82 24.83 -1.89
N ASN A 337 -7.71 25.11 -0.94
CA ASN A 337 -8.36 26.41 -0.76
C ASN A 337 -9.05 26.91 -2.04
N GLY A 338 -9.65 26.00 -2.79
CA GLY A 338 -10.33 26.26 -4.07
C GLY A 338 -9.40 26.34 -5.29
N SER A 339 -8.07 26.26 -5.12
CA SER A 339 -7.12 26.16 -6.24
C SER A 339 -6.94 24.70 -6.68
N VAL A 340 -6.75 24.46 -7.98
CA VAL A 340 -6.52 23.13 -8.56
C VAL A 340 -5.15 23.06 -9.23
N PHE A 341 -4.21 22.38 -8.56
CA PHE A 341 -2.87 22.15 -9.06
C PHE A 341 -2.83 20.97 -10.06
N PRO A 342 -1.93 20.98 -11.06
CA PRO A 342 -1.71 19.84 -11.93
C PRO A 342 -1.31 18.58 -11.14
N ALA A 343 -1.87 17.44 -11.54
CA ALA A 343 -1.44 16.14 -11.06
C ALA A 343 -0.02 15.82 -11.60
N PRO A 344 0.75 14.93 -10.93
CA PRO A 344 2.04 14.50 -11.44
C PRO A 344 1.91 13.67 -12.73
N ASP A 345 2.55 14.13 -13.81
CA ASP A 345 2.54 13.53 -15.14
C ASP A 345 3.41 12.23 -15.16
N PRO A 346 2.82 11.05 -15.45
CA PRO A 346 3.56 9.79 -15.49
C PRO A 346 4.61 9.72 -16.61
N THR A 347 4.37 10.36 -17.75
CA THR A 347 5.28 10.38 -18.90
C THR A 347 6.42 11.37 -18.68
N MET A 348 6.15 12.52 -18.06
CA MET A 348 7.22 13.42 -17.62
C MET A 348 8.11 12.72 -16.60
N LYS A 349 7.53 12.00 -15.62
CA LYS A 349 8.28 11.19 -14.65
C LYS A 349 9.11 10.08 -15.28
N SER A 350 8.59 9.33 -16.26
CA SER A 350 9.37 8.28 -16.94
C SER A 350 10.52 8.85 -17.76
N ASN A 351 10.37 10.09 -18.24
CA ASN A 351 11.36 10.77 -19.06
C ASN A 351 12.37 11.60 -18.23
N THR A 352 12.18 11.73 -16.91
CA THR A 352 13.12 12.42 -16.02
C THR A 352 14.48 11.69 -16.01
N PRO A 353 15.59 12.38 -16.32
CA PRO A 353 16.93 11.79 -16.32
C PRO A 353 17.27 11.10 -15.00
N GLN A 354 17.80 9.87 -15.10
CA GLN A 354 18.07 9.04 -13.94
C GLN A 354 19.32 9.49 -13.19
N VAL A 355 19.20 9.70 -11.89
CA VAL A 355 20.32 10.06 -11.02
C VAL A 355 21.42 9.01 -11.09
N GLY A 356 22.66 9.45 -11.31
CA GLY A 356 23.81 8.55 -11.48
C GLY A 356 24.09 8.11 -12.92
N SER A 357 23.32 8.53 -13.93
CA SER A 357 23.75 8.36 -15.33
C SER A 357 25.00 9.22 -15.62
N PRO A 358 25.94 8.79 -16.47
CA PRO A 358 27.18 9.55 -16.74
C PRO A 358 26.96 10.94 -17.33
N THR A 359 25.81 11.15 -17.99
CA THR A 359 25.40 12.40 -18.63
C THR A 359 24.38 13.21 -17.82
N TYR A 360 23.99 12.73 -16.63
CA TYR A 360 22.90 13.27 -15.81
C TYR A 360 22.92 14.80 -15.67
N SER A 361 24.09 15.38 -15.38
CA SER A 361 24.25 16.83 -15.17
C SER A 361 23.91 17.68 -16.40
N THR A 362 24.11 17.16 -17.61
CA THR A 362 23.73 17.82 -18.86
C THR A 362 22.28 17.52 -19.21
N ASP A 363 21.87 16.24 -19.08
CA ASP A 363 20.53 15.78 -19.45
C ASP A 363 19.44 16.42 -18.59
N ILE A 364 19.68 16.60 -17.29
CA ILE A 364 18.72 17.22 -16.38
C ILE A 364 18.51 18.71 -16.66
N ILE A 365 19.56 19.42 -17.10
CA ILE A 365 19.46 20.83 -17.51
C ILE A 365 18.68 20.94 -18.82
N ASN A 366 18.97 20.06 -19.79
CA ASN A 366 18.20 19.99 -21.04
C ASN A 366 16.72 19.64 -20.79
N PHE A 367 16.45 18.71 -19.89
CA PHE A 367 15.09 18.32 -19.49
C PHE A 367 14.32 19.48 -18.83
N VAL A 368 14.95 20.22 -17.90
CA VAL A 368 14.37 21.45 -17.33
C VAL A 368 14.07 22.46 -18.43
N ASN A 369 15.04 22.76 -19.29
CA ASN A 369 14.91 23.76 -20.35
C ASN A 369 13.83 23.42 -21.41
N GLN A 370 13.47 22.14 -21.56
CA GLN A 370 12.40 21.69 -22.45
C GLN A 370 11.02 21.70 -21.80
N ASN A 371 10.93 21.55 -20.47
CA ASN A 371 9.67 21.31 -19.76
C ASN A 371 9.24 22.48 -18.85
N VAL A 372 10.12 23.45 -18.56
CA VAL A 372 9.87 24.61 -17.71
C VAL A 372 10.00 25.89 -18.56
N PRO A 373 8.90 26.44 -19.11
CA PRO A 373 8.95 27.56 -20.05
C PRO A 373 8.77 28.93 -19.37
N ASP A 374 9.41 29.97 -19.92
CA ASP A 374 9.13 31.36 -19.53
C ASP A 374 7.89 31.97 -20.20
N THR A 375 7.40 31.35 -21.29
CA THR A 375 6.18 31.77 -21.98
C THR A 375 5.27 30.56 -22.22
N TRP A 376 4.00 30.63 -21.83
CA TRP A 376 3.03 29.54 -21.99
C TRP A 376 1.65 30.12 -22.38
N ASN A 377 1.02 29.57 -23.43
CA ASN A 377 -0.24 30.07 -24.01
C ASN A 377 -0.29 31.61 -24.23
N GLY A 378 0.84 32.23 -24.56
CA GLY A 378 0.97 33.68 -24.76
C GLY A 378 1.10 34.50 -23.47
N GLN A 379 1.00 33.89 -22.29
CA GLN A 379 1.31 34.51 -21.01
C GLN A 379 2.80 34.38 -20.70
N GLN A 380 3.42 35.45 -20.22
CA GLN A 380 4.82 35.46 -19.78
C GLN A 380 4.91 34.94 -18.33
N VAL A 381 4.88 33.62 -18.18
CA VAL A 381 4.84 32.92 -16.88
C VAL A 381 6.18 32.91 -16.14
N ASN A 382 7.31 33.15 -16.82
CA ASN A 382 8.65 33.26 -16.23
C ASN A 382 9.10 32.05 -15.36
N PHE A 383 8.57 30.84 -15.58
CA PHE A 383 8.88 29.69 -14.71
C PHE A 383 10.36 29.26 -14.78
N GLN A 384 11.01 29.37 -15.94
CA GLN A 384 12.42 29.03 -16.11
C GLN A 384 13.33 30.07 -15.43
N THR A 385 13.00 31.34 -15.58
CA THR A 385 13.66 32.46 -14.89
C THR A 385 13.49 32.32 -13.37
N THR A 386 12.28 32.11 -12.86
CA THR A 386 12.04 31.90 -11.42
C THR A 386 12.74 30.63 -10.90
N PHE A 387 12.77 29.55 -11.67
CA PHE A 387 13.51 28.32 -11.33
C PHE A 387 14.98 28.63 -11.10
N ASN A 388 15.63 29.28 -12.07
CA ASN A 388 17.06 29.61 -12.02
C ASN A 388 17.38 30.63 -10.91
N THR A 389 16.56 31.66 -10.73
CA THR A 389 16.75 32.67 -9.68
C THR A 389 16.61 32.09 -8.27
N LEU A 390 15.67 31.15 -8.05
CA LEU A 390 15.41 30.55 -6.75
C LEU A 390 16.09 29.18 -6.58
N GLY A 391 17.37 29.07 -6.96
CA GLY A 391 18.23 27.91 -6.63
C GLY A 391 18.02 26.63 -7.45
N GLY A 392 17.16 26.66 -8.48
CA GLY A 392 17.02 25.60 -9.49
C GLY A 392 16.77 24.20 -8.93
N LEU A 393 17.50 23.21 -9.46
CA LEU A 393 17.34 21.78 -9.13
C LEU A 393 17.54 21.44 -7.64
N VAL A 394 18.25 22.27 -6.87
CA VAL A 394 18.39 22.08 -5.42
C VAL A 394 17.04 22.32 -4.74
N ILE A 395 16.44 23.47 -5.03
CA ILE A 395 15.21 23.95 -4.38
C ILE A 395 13.96 23.28 -4.93
N TRP A 396 13.85 23.17 -6.25
CA TRP A 396 12.63 22.67 -6.91
C TRP A 396 12.67 21.17 -7.19
N GLY A 397 13.87 20.61 -7.43
CA GLY A 397 14.02 19.31 -8.08
C GLY A 397 13.59 19.36 -9.56
N ALA A 398 13.36 18.19 -10.15
CA ALA A 398 12.85 18.08 -11.51
C ALA A 398 11.38 18.58 -11.61
N PRO A 399 10.96 19.12 -12.77
CA PRO A 399 9.53 19.27 -13.07
C PRO A 399 8.86 17.88 -13.15
N ILE A 400 7.64 17.78 -12.63
CA ILE A 400 6.82 16.57 -12.66
C ILE A 400 5.40 16.82 -13.21
N SER A 401 5.14 18.00 -13.77
CA SER A 401 3.98 18.27 -14.63
C SER A 401 4.36 19.27 -15.71
N SER A 402 3.60 19.29 -16.81
CA SER A 402 3.54 20.48 -17.66
C SER A 402 2.86 21.65 -16.91
N PRO A 403 3.00 22.92 -17.37
CA PRO A 403 2.17 24.01 -16.90
C PRO A 403 0.68 23.76 -17.20
N GLN A 404 -0.18 24.04 -16.23
CA GLN A 404 -1.64 23.89 -16.33
C GLN A 404 -2.33 25.13 -15.74
N PRO A 405 -3.42 25.65 -16.35
CA PRO A 405 -4.16 26.76 -15.76
C PRO A 405 -5.07 26.24 -14.66
N ASP A 406 -5.46 27.10 -13.71
CA ASP A 406 -6.54 26.74 -12.79
C ASP A 406 -7.86 26.62 -13.58
N PRO A 407 -8.60 25.50 -13.51
CA PRO A 407 -9.88 25.33 -14.22
C PRO A 407 -10.97 26.32 -13.78
N THR A 408 -10.83 26.91 -12.59
CA THR A 408 -11.74 27.94 -12.05
C THR A 408 -11.27 29.36 -12.37
N ASN A 409 -9.97 29.57 -12.65
CA ASN A 409 -9.41 30.89 -12.96
C ASN A 409 -8.15 30.84 -13.85
N ALA A 410 -8.31 31.00 -15.16
CA ALA A 410 -7.22 31.02 -16.13
C ALA A 410 -6.20 32.19 -16.01
N ASN A 411 -6.36 33.09 -15.02
CA ASN A 411 -5.32 34.04 -14.64
C ASN A 411 -4.25 33.42 -13.71
N PHE A 412 -4.53 32.23 -13.17
CA PHE A 412 -3.59 31.41 -12.41
C PHE A 412 -3.07 30.28 -13.31
N VAL A 413 -1.75 30.09 -13.33
CA VAL A 413 -1.10 28.94 -13.99
C VAL A 413 -0.14 28.30 -12.99
N TYR A 414 -0.16 26.98 -12.91
CA TYR A 414 0.65 26.19 -11.99
C TYR A 414 1.61 25.25 -12.72
N GLN A 415 2.76 24.98 -12.13
CA GLN A 415 3.63 23.85 -12.51
C GLN A 415 4.15 23.12 -11.27
N ARG A 416 4.05 21.78 -11.26
CA ARG A 416 4.45 20.91 -10.14
C ARG A 416 5.90 20.44 -10.35
N PHE A 417 6.72 20.56 -9.31
CA PHE A 417 8.08 20.02 -9.25
C PHE A 417 8.16 18.96 -8.14
N GLN A 418 9.35 18.40 -7.85
CA GLN A 418 9.50 17.42 -6.75
C GLN A 418 9.37 18.05 -5.35
N ARG A 419 9.63 19.36 -5.21
CA ARG A 419 9.75 20.05 -3.90
C ARG A 419 8.88 21.29 -3.71
N GLY A 420 8.26 21.79 -4.77
CA GLY A 420 7.40 22.97 -4.73
C GLY A 420 6.47 23.07 -5.95
N ILE A 421 5.47 23.93 -5.85
CA ILE A 421 4.56 24.28 -6.95
C ILE A 421 4.80 25.75 -7.27
N MET A 422 5.11 26.06 -8.52
CA MET A 422 5.11 27.44 -9.00
C MET A 422 3.67 27.87 -9.29
N HIS A 423 3.34 29.10 -8.93
CA HIS A 423 2.08 29.77 -9.19
C HIS A 423 2.37 31.09 -9.90
N PHE A 424 2.05 31.17 -11.19
CA PHE A 424 1.95 32.42 -11.93
C PHE A 424 0.58 33.04 -11.68
N ILE A 425 0.57 34.33 -11.32
CA ILE A 425 -0.62 35.16 -11.23
C ILE A 425 -0.50 36.28 -12.28
N ALA A 426 -1.48 36.37 -13.18
CA ALA A 426 -1.52 37.43 -14.19
C ALA A 426 -1.44 38.83 -13.53
N GLY A 427 -0.43 39.61 -13.94
CA GLY A 427 -0.18 40.96 -13.39
C GLY A 427 0.62 41.00 -12.07
N GLN A 428 0.89 39.86 -11.41
CA GLN A 428 1.75 39.80 -10.21
C GLN A 428 3.02 38.96 -10.41
N GLY A 429 3.07 38.11 -11.46
CA GLY A 429 4.21 37.25 -11.76
C GLY A 429 4.17 35.92 -11.03
N THR A 430 5.33 35.25 -10.92
CA THR A 430 5.43 33.87 -10.40
C THR A 430 5.98 33.83 -8.98
N GLN A 431 5.35 33.00 -8.15
CA GLN A 431 5.69 32.76 -6.75
C GLN A 431 5.69 31.26 -6.44
N SER A 432 6.30 30.87 -5.31
CA SER A 432 6.22 29.51 -4.77
C SER A 432 5.05 29.38 -3.79
N VAL A 433 4.22 28.35 -3.98
CA VAL A 433 3.07 28.01 -3.10
C VAL A 433 3.55 27.68 -1.68
N LEU A 434 2.77 28.09 -0.67
CA LEU A 434 3.06 27.85 0.75
C LEU A 434 2.74 26.40 1.17
N LEU A 435 3.43 25.45 0.52
CA LEU A 435 3.12 24.02 0.58
C LEU A 435 3.39 23.39 1.95
N ALA A 436 4.43 23.85 2.65
CA ALA A 436 4.81 23.35 3.96
C ALA A 436 3.94 23.96 5.08
N ASP A 437 3.39 25.17 4.90
CA ASP A 437 2.29 25.69 5.73
C ASP A 437 1.06 24.77 5.63
N TRP A 438 0.72 24.28 4.44
CA TRP A 438 -0.39 23.34 4.27
C TRP A 438 -0.12 21.97 4.90
N LEU A 439 1.10 21.41 4.80
CA LEU A 439 1.44 20.19 5.55
C LEU A 439 1.39 20.42 7.06
N LYS A 440 1.87 21.58 7.56
CA LYS A 440 1.75 21.96 8.97
C LYS A 440 0.29 22.03 9.41
N ALA A 441 -0.59 22.64 8.61
CA ALA A 441 -2.02 22.71 8.89
C ALA A 441 -2.64 21.31 9.04
N ILE A 442 -2.29 20.37 8.15
CA ILE A 442 -2.71 18.97 8.21
C ILE A 442 -2.19 18.29 9.49
N ILE A 443 -0.90 18.46 9.81
CA ILE A 443 -0.27 17.91 11.02
C ILE A 443 -0.95 18.41 12.30
N MET A 444 -1.28 19.70 12.35
CA MET A 444 -1.94 20.30 13.51
C MET A 444 -3.46 20.10 13.52
N ASN A 445 -4.08 19.71 12.40
CA ASN A 445 -5.53 19.79 12.14
C ASN A 445 -6.11 21.17 12.50
N GLN A 446 -5.39 22.23 12.08
CA GLN A 446 -5.73 23.62 12.37
C GLN A 446 -5.58 24.46 11.10
N GLY A 447 -6.61 25.21 10.75
CA GLY A 447 -6.61 26.07 9.55
C GLY A 447 -6.61 25.32 8.21
N VAL A 448 -6.88 24.01 8.19
CA VAL A 448 -6.95 23.23 6.96
C VAL A 448 -8.16 23.69 6.12
N PRO A 449 -7.98 24.10 4.85
CA PRO A 449 -9.09 24.46 3.96
C PRO A 449 -10.07 23.29 3.75
N PRO A 450 -11.38 23.51 3.54
CA PRO A 450 -12.36 22.43 3.54
C PRO A 450 -12.16 21.34 2.48
N ASP A 451 -11.58 21.70 1.32
CA ASP A 451 -11.20 20.79 0.24
C ASP A 451 -9.97 19.95 0.60
N LEU A 452 -8.88 20.59 1.00
CA LEU A 452 -7.69 19.89 1.48
C LEU A 452 -7.99 19.03 2.72
N LEU A 453 -8.89 19.48 3.60
CA LEU A 453 -9.37 18.75 4.77
C LEU A 453 -10.23 17.54 4.40
N ALA A 454 -10.82 17.48 3.20
CA ALA A 454 -11.47 16.29 2.69
C ALA A 454 -10.41 15.32 2.13
N ASP A 455 -9.56 15.83 1.23
CA ASP A 455 -8.50 15.05 0.56
C ASP A 455 -7.46 14.46 1.55
N SER A 456 -7.21 15.11 2.70
CA SER A 456 -6.14 14.71 3.63
C SER A 456 -6.54 13.82 4.81
N ARG A 457 -7.82 13.46 5.02
CA ARG A 457 -8.25 12.82 6.29
C ARG A 457 -7.59 11.48 6.58
N GLU A 458 -7.36 10.70 5.53
CA GLU A 458 -6.77 9.37 5.60
C GLU A 458 -5.23 9.41 5.63
N SER A 459 -4.65 10.62 5.65
CA SER A 459 -3.21 10.80 5.64
C SER A 459 -2.56 10.45 6.98
N ARG A 460 -1.43 9.73 6.92
CA ARG A 460 -0.54 9.47 8.06
C ARG A 460 -0.11 10.73 8.83
N TYR A 461 -0.15 11.91 8.20
CA TYR A 461 0.15 13.20 8.84
C TYR A 461 -1.06 13.87 9.48
N PHE A 462 -2.29 13.54 9.11
CA PHE A 462 -3.47 14.29 9.55
C PHE A 462 -3.69 14.16 11.07
N ASN A 463 -3.91 15.30 11.75
CA ASN A 463 -4.18 15.36 13.19
C ASN A 463 -3.15 14.57 14.01
N GLN A 464 -1.89 14.97 13.90
CA GLN A 464 -0.74 14.31 14.53
C GLN A 464 -0.11 15.09 15.70
N TYR A 465 -0.35 16.39 15.81
CA TYR A 465 0.18 17.19 16.90
C TYR A 465 -0.69 17.06 18.17
N CYS A 466 -0.21 16.28 19.15
CA CYS A 466 -0.84 16.09 20.46
C CYS A 466 0.10 16.50 21.61
N PRO A 467 0.17 17.80 21.96
CA PRO A 467 0.96 18.28 23.08
C PRO A 467 0.69 17.53 24.39
N GLY A 468 1.76 17.19 25.12
CA GLY A 468 1.70 16.43 26.36
C GLY A 468 1.67 14.90 26.20
N GLN A 469 1.50 14.37 24.99
CA GLN A 469 1.76 12.96 24.69
C GLN A 469 3.26 12.70 24.47
N GLN A 470 3.66 11.41 24.47
CA GLN A 470 5.02 11.02 24.10
C GLN A 470 5.37 11.54 22.69
N LEU A 471 6.52 12.20 22.55
CA LEU A 471 6.98 12.84 21.30
C LEU A 471 5.99 13.87 20.70
N TRP A 472 5.01 14.30 21.51
CA TRP A 472 3.86 15.13 21.15
C TRP A 472 3.09 14.63 19.90
N LEU A 473 3.09 13.31 19.69
CA LEU A 473 2.43 12.65 18.56
C LEU A 473 1.09 12.02 18.97
N CYS A 474 0.05 12.24 18.16
CA CYS A 474 -1.26 11.61 18.36
C CYS A 474 -1.25 10.12 17.96
N ARG A 475 -0.53 9.77 16.89
CA ARG A 475 -0.41 8.40 16.36
C ARG A 475 1.05 8.14 15.95
N PRO A 476 1.96 7.88 16.91
CA PRO A 476 3.40 7.74 16.62
C PRO A 476 3.75 6.55 15.72
N GLY A 477 2.89 5.52 15.62
CA GLY A 477 3.07 4.40 14.70
C GLY A 477 3.02 4.81 13.21
N ASP A 478 2.23 5.84 12.88
CA ASP A 478 2.11 6.37 11.52
C ASP A 478 3.37 7.17 11.09
N LEU A 479 4.10 7.72 12.06
CA LEU A 479 5.23 8.65 11.88
C LEU A 479 6.48 8.20 12.66
N PRO A 480 7.05 7.01 12.38
CA PRO A 480 8.29 6.55 13.01
C PRO A 480 9.43 7.55 12.77
N GLY A 481 10.32 7.72 13.76
CA GLY A 481 11.44 8.65 13.69
C GLY A 481 11.04 10.14 13.75
N THR A 482 9.82 10.44 14.19
CA THR A 482 9.31 11.82 14.33
C THR A 482 9.22 12.21 15.81
N ASP A 483 9.51 13.47 16.12
CA ASP A 483 9.31 14.09 17.43
C ASP A 483 8.83 15.52 17.22
N LEU A 484 7.57 15.78 17.58
CA LEU A 484 6.92 17.09 17.47
C LEU A 484 6.98 17.90 18.77
N THR A 485 7.75 17.47 19.76
CA THR A 485 7.84 18.14 21.08
C THR A 485 8.26 19.61 20.91
N PHE A 486 7.36 20.53 21.27
CA PHE A 486 7.46 21.99 21.04
C PHE A 486 7.58 22.46 19.58
N ALA A 487 7.43 21.58 18.58
CA ALA A 487 7.66 21.91 17.17
C ALA A 487 6.89 23.15 16.69
N PHE A 488 5.63 23.27 17.10
CA PHE A 488 4.75 24.41 16.76
C PHE A 488 4.46 25.33 17.96
N SER A 489 5.29 25.27 19.00
CA SER A 489 5.29 26.24 20.09
C SER A 489 6.13 27.45 19.69
N GLN A 490 5.48 28.61 19.52
CA GLN A 490 6.16 29.88 19.32
C GLN A 490 7.04 30.25 20.53
N GLY A 491 7.87 31.28 20.41
CA GLY A 491 8.80 31.73 21.45
C GLY A 491 8.94 33.24 21.53
#